data_AF-A0A7Y1X8H1-F1
#
_entry.id   AF-A0A7Y1X8H1-F1
#
_cell.length_a   1.000
_cell.length_b   1.000
_cell.length_c   1.000
_cell.angle_alpha   90.00
_cell.angle_beta   90.00
_cell.angle_gamma   90.00
#
_symmetry.space_group_name_H-M   'P 1'
#
loop_
_entity.id
_entity.type
_entity.pdbx_description
1 polymer ?
#
loop_
_entity_poly.entity_id
_entity_poly.type
_entity_poly.pdbx_seq_one_letter_code
_entity_poly.pdbx_strand_id
1 'polypeptide(L)'
;TSPEETLEMGLYREFFMHGTSHWLGLDVHDAGKYRLEGSSRPLEPGMSFTVEPGVYIDPKRPEVEFTMFPYDEQAIADDIAEFGPEEAGSRREAAMADAPRVLHAVPQELLGIGVRIEDDVLMTGDGALNMTAALPRLIEDVEHLCSESSSVPAIV
;
A
#
# COMPACT_ATOMS: atom_id res chain seq x y z
N THR A 1 18.83 7.49 -6.03
CA THR A 1 18.89 6.75 -4.77
C THR A 1 18.99 5.27 -5.07
N SER A 2 19.55 4.47 -4.16
CA SER A 2 19.48 3.00 -4.29
C SER A 2 18.09 2.49 -3.86
N PRO A 3 17.68 1.25 -4.19
CA PRO A 3 16.45 0.66 -3.67
C PRO A 3 16.39 0.63 -2.13
N GLU A 4 17.51 0.30 -1.48
CA GLU A 4 17.61 0.22 -0.02
C GLU A 4 17.39 1.60 0.62
N GLU A 5 18.04 2.63 0.08
CA GLU A 5 17.90 4.03 0.52
C GLU A 5 16.45 4.53 0.34
N THR A 6 15.81 4.14 -0.77
CA THR A 6 14.41 4.48 -1.08
C THR A 6 13.45 3.87 -0.05
N LEU A 7 13.72 2.63 0.39
CA LEU A 7 12.94 1.95 1.43
C LEU A 7 13.18 2.56 2.81
N GLU A 8 14.44 2.80 3.18
CA GLU A 8 14.83 3.39 4.46
C GLU A 8 14.19 4.77 4.68
N MET A 9 14.12 5.59 3.63
CA MET A 9 13.51 6.91 3.67
C MET A 9 11.98 6.88 3.46
N GLY A 10 11.40 5.72 3.13
CA GLY A 10 9.98 5.58 2.86
C GLY A 10 9.49 6.35 1.62
N LEU A 11 10.37 6.63 0.65
CA LEU A 11 10.02 7.47 -0.51
C LEU A 11 8.95 6.84 -1.40
N TYR A 12 8.84 5.50 -1.39
CA TYR A 12 7.81 4.76 -2.11
C TYR A 12 6.37 5.18 -1.71
N ARG A 13 6.20 5.74 -0.50
CA ARG A 13 4.89 6.14 0.04
C ARG A 13 4.23 7.26 -0.74
N GLU A 14 5.01 8.02 -1.52
CA GLU A 14 4.48 8.98 -2.49
C GLU A 14 3.56 8.29 -3.51
N PHE A 15 3.94 7.09 -3.96
CA PHE A 15 3.21 6.36 -5.00
C PHE A 15 2.37 5.19 -4.44
N PHE A 16 2.66 4.75 -3.21
CA PHE A 16 1.95 3.69 -2.50
C PHE A 16 1.65 4.13 -1.05
N MET A 17 0.58 4.91 -0.89
CA MET A 17 0.26 5.63 0.35
C MET A 17 -0.63 4.86 1.35
N HIS A 18 -1.08 3.66 0.99
CA HIS A 18 -1.96 2.84 1.82
C HIS A 18 -1.27 1.55 2.28
N GLY A 19 -1.91 0.82 3.20
CA GLY A 19 -1.43 -0.50 3.62
C GLY A 19 -1.64 -1.56 2.54
N THR A 20 -0.89 -2.64 2.60
CA THR A 20 -0.98 -3.76 1.64
C THR A 20 -2.14 -4.72 1.93
N SER A 21 -2.75 -4.63 3.11
CA SER A 21 -3.77 -5.59 3.56
C SER A 21 -4.69 -5.00 4.64
N HIS A 22 -5.92 -5.49 4.67
CA HIS A 22 -6.83 -5.38 5.81
C HIS A 22 -7.56 -6.71 6.06
N TRP A 23 -8.09 -6.92 7.27
CA TRP A 23 -8.96 -8.07 7.55
C TRP A 23 -10.22 -8.01 6.69
N LEU A 24 -10.73 -9.18 6.31
CA LEU A 24 -11.91 -9.33 5.48
C LEU A 24 -12.87 -10.37 6.10
N GLY A 25 -14.15 -10.02 6.19
CA GLY A 25 -15.18 -10.92 6.71
C GLY A 25 -16.58 -10.37 6.50
N LEU A 26 -17.34 -10.15 7.58
CA LEU A 26 -18.70 -9.61 7.46
C LEU A 26 -18.70 -8.15 7.00
N ASP A 27 -17.71 -7.39 7.47
CA ASP A 27 -17.40 -6.05 6.98
C ASP A 27 -16.21 -6.13 6.01
N VAL A 28 -16.18 -5.25 5.01
CA VAL A 28 -15.07 -5.18 4.02
C VAL A 28 -13.75 -4.93 4.75
N HIS A 29 -13.73 -3.96 5.66
CA HIS A 29 -12.64 -3.76 6.60
C HIS A 29 -13.03 -4.37 7.95
N ASP A 30 -12.76 -5.66 8.12
CA ASP A 30 -13.30 -6.41 9.25
C ASP A 30 -12.60 -6.12 10.57
N ALA A 31 -13.29 -6.43 11.67
CA ALA A 31 -12.79 -6.25 13.01
C ALA A 31 -11.63 -7.21 13.32
N GLY A 32 -10.65 -6.71 14.08
CA GLY A 32 -9.54 -7.53 14.56
C GLY A 32 -8.34 -6.69 14.96
N LYS A 33 -7.70 -7.04 16.08
CA LYS A 33 -6.44 -6.37 16.44
C LYS A 33 -5.35 -6.79 15.45
N TYR A 34 -4.72 -5.81 14.80
CA TYR A 34 -3.55 -6.02 13.92
C TYR A 34 -2.25 -6.20 14.71
N ARG A 35 -2.20 -5.69 15.95
CA ARG A 35 -1.06 -5.84 16.84
C ARG A 35 -1.46 -6.48 18.17
N LEU A 36 -0.60 -7.33 18.70
CA LEU A 36 -0.68 -7.93 20.03
C LEU A 36 0.62 -7.59 20.76
N GLU A 37 0.52 -7.04 21.98
CA GLU A 37 1.69 -6.69 22.81
C GLU A 37 2.75 -5.84 22.06
N GLY A 38 2.29 -4.87 21.27
CA GLY A 38 3.16 -3.97 20.48
C GLY A 38 3.66 -4.55 19.15
N SER A 39 3.56 -5.86 18.94
CA SER A 39 4.06 -6.55 17.75
C SER A 39 2.93 -6.88 16.76
N SER A 40 3.28 -7.05 15.47
CA SER A 40 2.32 -7.54 14.46
C SER A 40 1.73 -8.88 14.89
N ARG A 41 0.41 -9.01 14.77
CA ARG A 41 -0.31 -10.24 15.11
C ARG A 41 0.12 -11.36 14.15
N PRO A 42 0.55 -12.54 14.66
CA PRO A 42 0.81 -13.70 13.81
C PRO A 42 -0.45 -14.14 13.04
N LEU A 43 -0.27 -14.54 11.79
CA LEU A 43 -1.34 -15.12 10.99
C LEU A 43 -1.60 -16.56 11.43
N GLU A 44 -2.87 -16.91 11.63
CA GLU A 44 -3.31 -18.25 12.05
C GLU A 44 -4.40 -18.77 11.11
N PRO A 45 -4.57 -20.10 11.00
CA PRO A 45 -5.67 -20.68 10.22
C PRO A 45 -7.04 -20.12 10.63
N GLY A 46 -7.86 -19.78 9.63
CA GLY A 46 -9.18 -19.16 9.79
C GLY A 46 -9.18 -17.63 9.66
N MET A 47 -8.02 -16.98 9.62
CA MET A 47 -7.94 -15.54 9.34
C MET A 47 -8.09 -15.27 7.83
N SER A 48 -8.88 -14.26 7.48
CA SER A 48 -9.09 -13.81 6.10
C SER A 48 -8.71 -12.34 5.95
N PHE A 49 -8.02 -11.98 4.87
CA PHE A 49 -7.52 -10.63 4.61
C PHE A 49 -7.26 -10.40 3.11
N THR A 50 -7.14 -9.13 2.71
CA THR A 50 -6.78 -8.72 1.36
C THR A 50 -5.27 -8.68 1.14
N VAL A 51 -4.80 -8.83 -0.09
CA VAL A 51 -3.44 -8.51 -0.52
C VAL A 51 -3.56 -7.57 -1.72
N GLU A 52 -3.28 -6.29 -1.52
CA GLU A 52 -3.71 -5.21 -2.42
C GLU A 52 -2.60 -4.18 -2.75
N PRO A 53 -1.42 -4.59 -3.24
CA PRO A 53 -0.39 -3.63 -3.65
C PRO A 53 -0.90 -2.69 -4.75
N GLY A 54 -0.50 -1.41 -4.68
CA GLY A 54 -0.88 -0.41 -5.66
C GLY A 54 0.21 0.63 -5.92
N VAL A 55 0.13 1.27 -7.09
CA VAL A 55 0.97 2.41 -7.50
C VAL A 55 0.08 3.46 -8.16
N TYR A 56 0.18 4.70 -7.71
CA TYR A 56 -0.64 5.81 -8.19
C TYR A 56 0.23 7.03 -8.46
N ILE A 57 0.04 7.64 -9.63
CA ILE A 57 0.82 8.78 -10.09
C ILE A 57 -0.13 9.93 -10.42
N ASP A 58 -0.08 10.99 -9.62
CA ASP A 58 -0.96 12.15 -9.76
C ASP A 58 -0.70 12.88 -11.09
N PRO A 59 -1.71 13.04 -11.96
CA PRO A 59 -1.54 13.71 -13.25
C PRO A 59 -1.15 15.21 -13.13
N LYS A 60 -1.32 15.81 -11.95
CA LYS A 60 -1.03 17.23 -11.67
C LYS A 60 0.34 17.44 -11.02
N ARG A 61 1.12 16.39 -10.78
CA ARG A 61 2.42 16.46 -10.11
C ARG A 61 3.52 15.87 -11.02
N PRO A 62 3.96 16.62 -12.04
CA PRO A 62 5.05 16.20 -12.93
C PRO A 62 6.41 16.18 -12.22
N GLU A 63 6.50 16.72 -11.00
CA GLU A 63 7.68 16.69 -10.16
C GLU A 63 7.27 16.39 -8.71
N VAL A 64 8.09 15.59 -8.03
CA VAL A 64 7.94 15.27 -6.61
C VAL A 64 9.18 15.74 -5.88
N GLU A 65 9.00 16.45 -4.77
CA GLU A 65 10.08 16.76 -3.85
C GLU A 65 10.11 15.74 -2.72
N PHE A 66 11.21 15.00 -2.61
CA PHE A 66 11.44 14.04 -1.55
C PHE A 66 12.27 14.66 -0.43
N THR A 67 11.79 14.52 0.81
CA THR A 67 12.59 14.82 2.00
C THR A 67 13.41 13.58 2.36
N MET A 68 14.73 13.71 2.33
CA MET A 68 15.67 12.62 2.58
C MET A 68 15.85 12.41 4.08
N PHE A 69 14.81 11.89 4.72
CA PHE A 69 14.76 11.64 6.17
C PHE A 69 14.22 10.24 6.43
N PRO A 70 14.87 9.42 7.27
CA PRO A 70 14.43 8.06 7.54
C PRO A 70 12.97 7.97 7.98
N TYR A 71 12.29 6.95 7.48
CA TYR A 71 10.92 6.63 7.85
C TYR A 71 10.89 5.35 8.69
N ASP A 72 10.84 5.52 10.01
CA ASP A 72 10.78 4.43 10.98
C ASP A 72 9.39 4.39 11.63
N GLU A 73 8.57 3.41 11.23
CA GLU A 73 7.21 3.24 11.74
C GLU A 73 7.16 2.92 13.23
N GLN A 74 8.17 2.20 13.75
CA GLN A 74 8.19 1.82 15.15
C GLN A 74 8.54 3.04 16.01
N ALA A 75 9.56 3.81 15.61
CA ALA A 75 9.89 5.06 16.29
C ALA A 75 8.71 6.05 16.27
N ILE A 76 7.99 6.15 15.14
CA ILE A 76 6.78 6.98 15.05
C ILE A 76 5.70 6.49 16.01
N ALA A 77 5.45 5.17 16.06
CA ALA A 77 4.45 4.59 16.97
C ALA A 77 4.81 4.82 18.44
N ASP A 78 6.09 4.69 18.79
CA ASP A 78 6.61 4.92 20.14
C ASP A 78 6.47 6.39 20.54
N ASP A 79 6.85 7.33 19.66
CA ASP A 79 6.66 8.77 19.90
C ASP A 79 5.17 9.13 20.06
N ILE A 80 4.28 8.55 19.25
CA ILE A 80 2.82 8.76 19.39
C ILE A 80 2.31 8.20 20.72
N ALA A 81 2.78 7.03 21.14
CA ALA A 81 2.39 6.41 22.41
C ALA A 81 2.88 7.23 23.62
N GLU A 82 4.06 7.85 23.52
CA GLU A 82 4.66 8.62 24.60
C GLU A 82 4.15 10.07 24.67
N PHE A 83 4.10 10.77 23.54
CA PHE A 83 3.83 12.21 23.47
C PHE A 83 2.44 12.56 22.89
N GLY A 84 1.74 11.58 22.33
CA GLY A 84 0.50 11.82 21.58
C GLY A 84 0.76 12.31 20.15
N PRO A 85 -0.26 12.27 19.27
CA PRO A 85 -0.07 12.44 17.82
C PRO A 85 0.38 13.85 17.41
N GLU A 86 -0.10 14.89 18.11
CA GLU A 86 0.20 16.29 17.77
C GLU A 86 1.66 16.66 18.09
N GLU A 87 2.14 16.29 19.29
CA GLU A 87 3.51 16.57 19.70
C GLU A 87 4.51 15.70 18.94
N ALA A 88 4.21 14.41 18.73
CA ALA A 88 5.01 13.52 17.88
C ALA A 88 5.15 14.08 16.45
N GLY A 89 4.06 14.58 15.88
CA GLY A 89 4.06 15.24 14.57
C GLY A 89 4.97 16.48 14.53
N SER A 90 4.82 17.36 15.52
CA SER A 90 5.63 18.59 15.63
C SER A 90 7.13 18.29 15.77
N ARG A 91 7.48 17.28 16.57
CA ARG A 91 8.87 16.82 16.75
C ARG A 91 9.46 16.27 15.46
N ARG A 92 8.69 15.45 14.73
CA ARG A 92 9.12 14.91 13.44
C ARG A 92 9.33 16.02 12.41
N GLU A 93 8.43 16.99 12.34
CA GLU A 93 8.57 18.15 11.45
C GLU A 93 9.85 18.93 11.75
N ALA A 94 10.10 19.22 13.04
CA ALA A 94 11.33 19.90 13.46
C ALA A 94 12.60 19.08 13.12
N ALA A 95 12.57 17.76 13.28
CA ALA A 95 13.68 16.88 12.92
C ALA A 95 13.94 16.81 11.40
N MET A 96 12.89 16.97 10.59
CA MET A 96 12.96 16.96 9.13
C MET A 96 13.32 18.34 8.53
N ALA A 97 13.31 19.41 9.32
CA ALA A 97 13.43 20.78 8.82
C ALA A 97 14.72 21.00 7.99
N ASP A 98 15.84 20.46 8.48
CA ASP A 98 17.17 20.58 7.88
C ASP A 98 17.54 19.37 6.98
N ALA A 99 16.62 18.42 6.78
CA ALA A 99 16.88 17.25 5.96
C ALA A 99 17.06 17.65 4.48
N PRO A 100 18.00 17.02 3.75
CA PRO A 100 18.18 17.29 2.32
C PRO A 100 16.89 17.01 1.54
N ARG A 101 16.64 17.81 0.50
CA ARG A 101 15.52 17.60 -0.42
C ARG A 101 16.01 17.26 -1.81
N VAL A 102 15.33 16.34 -2.47
CA VAL A 102 15.64 15.92 -3.84
C VAL A 102 14.39 16.09 -4.69
N LEU A 103 14.52 16.87 -5.76
CA LEU A 103 13.47 16.98 -6.77
C LEU A 103 13.59 15.81 -7.76
N HIS A 104 12.47 15.15 -8.03
CA HIS A 104 12.38 14.04 -8.95
C HIS A 104 11.32 14.32 -10.01
N ALA A 105 11.73 14.39 -11.28
CA ALA A 105 10.81 14.53 -12.39
C ALA A 105 10.11 13.20 -12.68
N VAL A 106 8.79 13.23 -12.84
CA VAL A 106 7.97 12.09 -13.21
C VAL A 106 7.88 12.03 -14.74
N PRO A 107 8.18 10.88 -15.38
CA PRO A 107 7.98 10.72 -16.82
C PRO A 107 6.55 11.05 -17.24
N GLN A 108 6.41 11.87 -18.28
CA GLN A 108 5.11 12.41 -18.72
C GLN A 108 4.11 11.31 -19.07
N GLU A 109 4.59 10.20 -19.62
CA GLU A 109 3.81 9.03 -20.00
C GLU A 109 3.24 8.24 -18.82
N LEU A 110 3.76 8.45 -17.60
CA LEU A 110 3.27 7.79 -16.39
C LEU A 110 2.24 8.62 -15.62
N LEU A 111 2.11 9.91 -15.93
CA LEU A 111 1.18 10.80 -15.25
C LEU A 111 -0.28 10.35 -15.44
N GLY A 112 -1.00 10.22 -14.33
CA GLY A 112 -2.40 9.76 -14.34
C GLY A 112 -2.57 8.24 -14.34
N ILE A 113 -1.49 7.46 -14.33
CA ILE A 113 -1.57 6.01 -14.16
C ILE A 113 -1.81 5.68 -12.69
N GLY A 114 -2.83 4.86 -12.45
CA GLY A 114 -3.11 4.24 -11.16
C GLY A 114 -3.44 2.76 -11.37
N VAL A 115 -2.71 1.89 -10.68
CA VAL A 115 -2.89 0.44 -10.76
C VAL A 115 -2.92 -0.14 -9.36
N ARG A 116 -3.91 -0.99 -9.08
CA ARG A 116 -3.97 -1.84 -7.90
C ARG A 116 -4.39 -3.24 -8.34
N ILE A 117 -3.71 -4.27 -7.84
CA ILE A 117 -4.08 -5.67 -8.05
C ILE A 117 -4.33 -6.24 -6.67
N GLU A 118 -5.52 -6.80 -6.48
CA GLU A 118 -6.01 -7.17 -5.16
C GLU A 118 -6.60 -8.58 -5.19
N ASP A 119 -6.19 -9.38 -4.20
CA ASP A 119 -6.68 -10.74 -3.98
C ASP A 119 -7.18 -10.93 -2.55
N ASP A 120 -8.21 -11.76 -2.37
CA ASP A 120 -8.69 -12.19 -1.06
C ASP A 120 -8.00 -13.49 -0.64
N VAL A 121 -7.47 -13.53 0.58
CA VAL A 121 -6.67 -14.64 1.09
C VAL A 121 -7.25 -15.19 2.38
N LEU A 122 -7.41 -16.51 2.44
CA LEU A 122 -7.74 -17.26 3.65
C LEU A 122 -6.52 -18.03 4.12
N MET A 123 -6.14 -17.87 5.39
CA MET A 123 -5.15 -18.73 6.02
C MET A 123 -5.76 -20.07 6.39
N THR A 124 -5.14 -21.15 5.93
CA THR A 124 -5.51 -22.53 6.23
C THR A 124 -4.43 -23.21 7.06
N GLY A 125 -4.68 -24.44 7.52
CA GLY A 125 -3.66 -25.25 8.20
C GLY A 125 -2.43 -25.57 7.34
N ASP A 126 -2.58 -25.53 6.01
CA ASP A 126 -1.55 -25.89 5.03
C ASP A 126 -0.90 -24.66 4.35
N GLY A 127 -1.31 -23.44 4.74
CA GLY A 127 -0.82 -22.18 4.18
C GLY A 127 -1.92 -21.24 3.70
N ALA A 128 -1.55 -20.23 2.91
CA ALA A 128 -2.46 -19.24 2.37
C ALA A 128 -3.20 -19.78 1.13
N LEU A 129 -4.53 -19.69 1.14
CA LEU A 129 -5.40 -19.96 0.00
C LEU A 129 -5.86 -18.64 -0.61
N ASN A 130 -5.51 -18.39 -1.89
CA ASN A 130 -6.07 -17.27 -2.65
C ASN A 130 -7.48 -17.65 -3.14
N MET A 131 -8.50 -16.96 -2.62
CA MET A 131 -9.91 -17.20 -2.91
C MET A 131 -10.38 -16.57 -4.23
N THR A 132 -9.64 -15.58 -4.73
CA THR A 132 -9.92 -14.81 -5.96
C THR A 132 -9.02 -15.21 -7.13
N ALA A 133 -8.23 -16.27 -6.99
CA ALA A 133 -7.25 -16.73 -7.97
C ALA A 133 -7.82 -17.06 -9.36
N ALA A 134 -9.14 -17.22 -9.49
CA ALA A 134 -9.80 -17.45 -10.77
C ALA A 134 -9.88 -16.18 -11.64
N LEU A 135 -9.67 -14.99 -11.06
CA LEU A 135 -9.69 -13.73 -11.81
C LEU A 135 -8.38 -13.54 -12.59
N PRO A 136 -8.45 -13.11 -13.86
CA PRO A 136 -7.26 -12.85 -14.65
C PRO A 136 -6.50 -11.63 -14.11
N ARG A 137 -5.18 -11.77 -14.02
CA ARG A 137 -4.27 -10.74 -13.48
C ARG A 137 -2.95 -10.61 -14.24
N LEU A 138 -2.66 -11.58 -15.11
CA LEU A 138 -1.56 -11.44 -16.07
C LEU A 138 -2.03 -10.58 -17.24
N ILE A 139 -1.11 -9.81 -17.82
CA ILE A 139 -1.39 -8.91 -18.94
C ILE A 139 -2.10 -9.68 -20.07
N GLU A 140 -1.54 -10.82 -20.47
CA GLU A 140 -2.05 -11.65 -21.55
C GLU A 140 -3.48 -12.15 -21.29
N ASP A 141 -3.78 -12.58 -20.05
CA ASP A 141 -5.10 -13.06 -19.67
C ASP A 141 -6.14 -11.94 -19.70
N VAL A 142 -5.76 -10.75 -19.23
CA VAL A 142 -6.63 -9.56 -19.23
C VAL A 142 -6.89 -9.08 -20.65
N GLU A 143 -5.85 -8.97 -21.48
CA GLU A 143 -5.98 -8.59 -22.90
C GLU A 143 -6.83 -9.59 -23.66
N HIS A 144 -6.64 -10.89 -23.42
CA HIS A 144 -7.44 -11.94 -24.02
C HIS A 144 -8.91 -11.80 -23.63
N LEU A 145 -9.23 -11.70 -22.34
CA LEU A 145 -10.61 -11.54 -21.86
C LEU A 145 -11.27 -10.29 -22.44
N CYS A 146 -10.56 -9.16 -22.50
CA CYS A 146 -11.08 -7.91 -23.07
C CYS A 146 -11.26 -7.95 -24.59
N SER A 147 -10.59 -8.88 -25.29
CA SER A 147 -10.76 -9.05 -26.74
C SER A 147 -12.02 -9.84 -27.11
N GLU A 148 -12.62 -10.57 -26.17
CA GLU A 148 -13.82 -11.35 -26.39
C GLU A 148 -15.07 -10.45 -26.52
N SER A 149 -16.05 -10.90 -27.29
CA SER A 149 -17.34 -10.20 -27.36
C SER A 149 -18.06 -10.32 -26.01
N SER A 150 -18.50 -9.19 -25.46
CA SER A 150 -19.28 -9.19 -24.22
C SER A 150 -20.54 -10.05 -24.38
N SER A 151 -20.70 -11.02 -23.48
CA SER A 151 -21.91 -11.83 -23.34
C SER A 151 -23.02 -11.09 -22.57
N VAL A 152 -22.68 -9.97 -21.90
CA VAL A 152 -23.63 -9.12 -21.21
C VAL A 152 -24.30 -8.21 -22.25
N PRO A 153 -25.65 -8.25 -22.37
CA PRO A 153 -26.37 -7.36 -23.27
C PRO A 153 -26.03 -5.91 -22.95
N ALA A 154 -25.71 -5.12 -23.98
CA ALA A 154 -25.60 -3.67 -23.80
C ALA A 154 -26.94 -3.14 -23.29
N ILE A 155 -26.94 -2.54 -22.11
CA ILE A 155 -28.08 -1.77 -21.63
C ILE A 155 -28.01 -0.43 -22.39
N VAL A 156 -28.60 -0.43 -23.59
CA VAL A 156 -28.87 0.78 -24.39
C VAL A 156 -30.25 1.33 -24.06
#